data_AF-A0A348NHZ2-F1
#
_entry.id   AF-A0A348NHZ2-F1
#
_cell.length_a   1.000
_cell.length_b   1.000
_cell.length_c   1.000
_cell.angle_alpha   90.00
_cell.angle_beta   90.00
_cell.angle_gamma   90.00
#
_symmetry.space_group_name_H-M   'P 1'
#
loop_
_entity.id
_entity.type
_entity.pdbx_description
1 polymer ?
#
loop_
_entity_poly.entity_id
_entity_poly.type
_entity_poly.pdbx_seq_one_letter_code
_entity_poly.pdbx_strand_id
1 'polypeptide(L)'
;MNAREAYVWMKRVDQEAMAAFFTAYGDIRVFPAGPDLVRLVIEGDHEDADFQRLRELAVQEFIQDITVFVVPDSPDYPVAAVLSDLPKLGHGVFGAAELVTEAVLRNLTPLRGILRGYYYDLVGAETVDTAVGFIKADQNASRAARRMFMHRNTLNYRLDHFAAKTGIDVRTFTGGLACFLLFRA
;
A
#
# COMPACT_ATOMS: atom_id res chain seq x y z
N MET A 1 5.33 -16.02 -12.91
CA MET A 1 6.11 -15.45 -11.79
C MET A 1 5.85 -13.95 -11.83
N ASN A 2 5.03 -13.43 -10.93
CA ASN A 2 4.76 -11.99 -10.89
C ASN A 2 5.89 -11.33 -10.11
N ALA A 3 6.69 -10.48 -10.76
CA ALA A 3 7.68 -9.69 -10.05
C ALA A 3 6.98 -8.66 -9.16
N ARG A 4 7.53 -8.39 -7.98
CA ARG A 4 7.06 -7.34 -7.07
C ARG A 4 7.95 -6.11 -7.25
N GLU A 5 7.32 -4.95 -7.36
CA GLU A 5 7.99 -3.66 -7.49
C GLU A 5 7.91 -2.89 -6.17
N ALA A 6 9.00 -2.25 -5.76
CA ALA A 6 9.04 -1.35 -4.62
C ALA A 6 9.96 -0.16 -4.87
N TYR A 7 9.74 0.92 -4.13
CA TYR A 7 10.58 2.10 -4.13
C TYR A 7 11.18 2.29 -2.74
N VAL A 8 12.49 2.46 -2.67
CA VAL A 8 13.21 2.72 -1.42
C VAL A 8 13.76 4.13 -1.46
N TRP A 9 13.31 4.94 -0.50
CA TRP A 9 13.80 6.28 -0.28
C TRP A 9 14.67 6.32 0.98
N MET A 10 15.84 6.93 0.85
CA MET A 10 16.80 7.13 1.93
C MET A 10 17.47 8.48 1.81
N LYS A 11 17.34 9.31 2.85
CA LYS A 11 17.96 10.62 2.86
C LYS A 11 19.49 10.49 2.97
N ARG A 12 20.23 11.19 2.11
CA ARG A 12 21.71 11.30 2.18
C ARG A 12 22.45 9.97 1.96
N VAL A 13 21.82 9.00 1.32
CA VAL A 13 22.51 7.83 0.77
C VAL A 13 22.30 7.88 -0.73
N ASP A 14 23.39 7.87 -1.48
CA ASP A 14 23.29 7.91 -2.92
C ASP A 14 22.77 6.58 -3.49
N GLN A 15 22.25 6.66 -4.69
CA GLN A 15 21.70 5.53 -5.43
C GLN A 15 22.72 4.42 -5.72
N GLU A 16 24.02 4.71 -5.78
CA GLU A 16 25.05 3.70 -6.07
C GLU A 16 25.28 2.81 -4.84
N ALA A 17 25.38 3.42 -3.66
CA ALA A 17 25.46 2.70 -2.39
C ALA A 17 24.20 1.86 -2.12
N MET A 18 23.01 2.43 -2.36
CA MET A 18 21.75 1.67 -2.28
C MET A 18 21.72 0.51 -3.27
N ALA A 19 22.10 0.74 -4.53
CA ALA A 19 22.10 -0.30 -5.55
C ALA A 19 23.09 -1.43 -5.22
N ALA A 20 24.30 -1.10 -4.78
CA ALA A 20 25.29 -2.08 -4.35
C ALA A 20 24.78 -2.93 -3.18
N PHE A 21 24.14 -2.30 -2.19
CA PHE A 21 23.55 -2.99 -1.06
C PHE A 21 22.42 -3.93 -1.49
N PHE A 22 21.36 -3.41 -2.14
CA PHE A 22 20.18 -4.22 -2.44
C PHE A 22 20.45 -5.33 -3.47
N THR A 23 21.36 -5.12 -4.41
CA THR A 23 21.76 -6.17 -5.38
C THR A 23 22.51 -7.32 -4.70
N ALA A 24 23.10 -7.11 -3.52
CA ALA A 24 23.77 -8.17 -2.76
C ALA A 24 22.79 -9.13 -2.05
N TYR A 25 21.50 -8.80 -1.99
CA TYR A 25 20.48 -9.59 -1.29
C TYR A 25 19.44 -10.16 -2.25
N GLY A 26 19.46 -11.48 -2.44
CA GLY A 26 18.44 -12.19 -3.21
C GLY A 26 18.39 -11.81 -4.70
N ASP A 27 17.31 -12.19 -5.37
CA ASP A 27 17.06 -11.91 -6.79
C ASP A 27 16.43 -10.51 -6.98
N ILE A 28 17.11 -9.48 -6.47
CA ILE A 28 16.67 -8.09 -6.55
C ILE A 28 17.40 -7.36 -7.68
N ARG A 29 16.64 -6.84 -8.64
CA ARG A 29 17.13 -5.89 -9.64
C ARG A 29 16.88 -4.47 -9.17
N VAL A 30 17.94 -3.66 -9.11
CA VAL A 30 17.87 -2.27 -8.65
C VAL A 30 18.00 -1.31 -9.82
N PHE A 31 17.16 -0.27 -9.83
CA PHE A 31 17.16 0.78 -10.84
C PHE A 31 17.22 2.16 -10.19
N PRO A 32 18.08 3.07 -10.67
CA PRO A 32 18.03 4.48 -10.31
C PRO A 32 16.64 5.08 -10.53
N ALA A 33 16.10 5.78 -9.53
CA ALA A 33 14.82 6.49 -9.62
C ALA A 33 14.89 7.95 -9.11
N GLY A 34 16.01 8.36 -8.54
CA GLY A 34 16.29 9.71 -8.06
C GLY A 34 17.54 9.74 -7.18
N PRO A 35 17.99 10.91 -6.71
CA PRO A 35 19.24 11.03 -5.93
C PRO A 35 19.20 10.24 -4.61
N ASP A 36 18.05 10.27 -3.93
CA ASP A 36 17.78 9.58 -2.67
C ASP A 36 16.76 8.42 -2.86
N LEU A 37 16.60 7.91 -4.10
CA LEU A 37 15.52 7.00 -4.45
C LEU A 37 15.97 5.91 -5.43
N VAL A 38 15.72 4.65 -5.08
CA VAL A 38 15.88 3.50 -5.99
C VAL A 38 14.57 2.74 -6.15
N ARG A 39 14.38 2.16 -7.34
CA ARG A 39 13.32 1.19 -7.62
C ARG A 39 13.90 -0.21 -7.55
N LEU A 40 13.25 -1.07 -6.77
CA LEU A 40 13.54 -2.50 -6.65
C LEU A 40 12.53 -3.29 -7.48
N VAL A 41 13.01 -4.28 -8.22
CA VAL A 41 12.18 -5.31 -8.87
C VAL A 41 12.66 -6.65 -8.35
N ILE A 42 11.79 -7.34 -7.63
CA ILE A 42 12.10 -8.62 -6.97
C ILE A 42 11.34 -9.72 -7.68
N GLU A 43 12.06 -10.74 -8.17
CA GLU A 43 11.47 -11.86 -8.90
C GLU A 43 11.09 -12.99 -7.94
N GLY A 44 9.82 -13.41 -7.95
CA GLY A 44 9.34 -14.47 -7.09
C GLY A 44 8.03 -14.10 -6.41
N ASP A 45 7.50 -15.03 -5.62
CA ASP A 45 6.34 -14.77 -4.77
C ASP A 45 6.86 -14.16 -3.45
N HIS A 46 6.79 -12.83 -3.36
CA HIS A 46 7.31 -12.06 -2.22
C HIS A 46 6.19 -11.43 -1.43
N GLU A 47 6.26 -11.62 -0.12
CA GLU A 47 5.31 -11.06 0.84
C GLU A 47 5.87 -9.79 1.50
N ASP A 48 5.00 -9.03 2.17
CA ASP A 48 5.41 -7.81 2.88
C ASP A 48 6.48 -8.08 3.96
N ALA A 49 6.54 -9.31 4.50
CA ALA A 49 7.56 -9.75 5.43
C ALA A 49 8.98 -9.69 4.83
N ASP A 50 9.13 -9.89 3.52
CA ASP A 50 10.42 -9.81 2.84
C ASP A 50 10.95 -8.37 2.82
N PHE A 51 10.07 -7.40 2.57
CA PHE A 51 10.42 -5.99 2.59
C PHE A 51 10.75 -5.48 4.00
N GLN A 52 10.08 -6.02 5.02
CA GLN A 52 10.40 -5.70 6.41
C GLN A 52 11.79 -6.23 6.79
N ARG A 53 12.17 -7.43 6.34
CA ARG A 53 13.51 -7.97 6.52
C ARG A 53 14.57 -7.14 5.77
N LEU A 54 14.28 -6.71 4.54
CA LEU A 54 15.17 -5.81 3.80
C LEU A 54 15.39 -4.48 4.52
N ARG A 55 14.33 -3.92 5.12
CA ARG A 55 14.45 -2.72 5.96
C ARG A 55 15.35 -2.95 7.17
N GLU A 56 15.20 -4.07 7.87
CA GLU A 56 16.04 -4.39 9.03
C GLU A 56 17.53 -4.49 8.66
N LEU A 57 17.83 -5.14 7.52
CA LEU A 57 19.20 -5.21 7.00
C LEU A 57 19.72 -3.82 6.62
N ALA A 58 18.91 -3.00 5.96
CA ALA A 58 19.30 -1.65 5.57
C ALA A 58 19.57 -0.75 6.79
N VAL A 59 18.75 -0.88 7.85
CA VAL A 59 18.97 -0.17 9.12
C VAL A 59 20.32 -0.52 9.74
N GLN A 60 20.72 -1.80 9.67
CA GLN A 60 22.00 -2.26 10.19
C GLN A 60 23.18 -1.73 9.38
N GLU A 61 23.10 -1.78 8.05
CA GLU A 61 24.18 -1.36 7.16
C GLU A 61 24.36 0.17 7.15
N PHE A 62 23.27 0.91 6.98
CA PHE A 62 23.32 2.35 6.77
C PHE A 62 23.20 3.15 8.07
N ILE A 63 22.94 2.49 9.21
CA ILE A 63 22.77 3.11 10.53
C ILE A 63 21.66 4.19 10.51
N GLN A 64 20.67 4.00 9.63
CA GLN A 64 19.48 4.84 9.55
C GLN A 64 18.31 4.06 8.97
N ASP A 65 17.11 4.48 9.31
CA ASP A 65 15.90 3.83 8.84
C ASP A 65 15.49 4.30 7.44
N ILE A 66 14.70 3.49 6.75
CA ILE A 66 14.37 3.64 5.35
C ILE A 66 12.86 3.73 5.14
N THR A 67 12.46 4.36 4.04
CA THR A 67 11.06 4.40 3.60
C THR A 67 10.93 3.47 2.41
N VAL A 68 10.15 2.40 2.54
CA VAL A 68 9.85 1.46 1.47
C VAL A 68 8.40 1.61 1.06
N PHE A 69 8.14 1.94 -0.19
CA PHE A 69 6.80 1.88 -0.77
C PHE A 69 6.71 0.63 -1.65
N VAL A 70 5.88 -0.33 -1.25
CA VAL A 70 5.64 -1.55 -2.02
C VAL A 70 4.48 -1.27 -2.98
N VAL A 71 4.73 -1.36 -4.28
CA VAL A 71 3.72 -1.05 -5.29
C VAL A 71 2.60 -2.09 -5.19
N PRO A 72 1.33 -1.66 -4.99
CA PRO A 72 0.21 -2.60 -4.99
C PRO A 72 0.05 -3.26 -6.35
N ASP A 73 -0.32 -4.54 -6.36
CA ASP A 73 -0.71 -5.24 -7.61
C ASP A 73 -2.12 -4.79 -8.02
N SER A 74 -2.19 -3.55 -8.52
CA SER A 74 -3.41 -2.83 -8.83
C SER A 74 -3.21 -2.06 -10.13
N PRO A 75 -4.15 -2.11 -11.08
CA PRO A 75 -3.96 -1.51 -12.40
C PRO A 75 -3.84 0.01 -12.32
N ASP A 76 -2.91 0.58 -13.10
CA ASP A 76 -2.70 2.02 -13.22
C ASP A 76 -2.55 2.76 -11.88
N TYR A 77 -1.93 2.11 -10.88
CA TYR A 77 -1.73 2.69 -9.56
C TYR A 77 -0.95 4.03 -9.67
N PRO A 78 -1.36 5.10 -8.95
CA PRO A 78 -0.79 6.44 -9.13
C PRO A 78 0.59 6.59 -8.45
N VAL A 79 1.56 5.77 -8.85
CA VAL A 79 2.92 5.70 -8.26
C VAL A 79 3.59 7.07 -8.24
N ALA A 80 3.53 7.84 -9.33
CA ALA A 80 4.15 9.16 -9.40
C ALA A 80 3.66 10.14 -8.31
N ALA A 81 2.36 10.09 -7.99
CA ALA A 81 1.80 10.92 -6.91
C ALA A 81 2.36 10.48 -5.55
N VAL A 82 2.44 9.17 -5.30
CA VAL A 82 3.04 8.61 -4.08
C VAL A 82 4.50 9.04 -3.95
N LEU A 83 5.30 8.90 -5.00
CA LEU A 83 6.73 9.23 -4.97
C LEU A 83 6.99 10.70 -4.64
N SER A 84 6.10 11.61 -5.07
CA SER A 84 6.23 13.04 -4.76
C SER A 84 6.09 13.36 -3.26
N ASP A 85 5.40 12.49 -2.53
CA ASP A 85 5.11 12.63 -1.11
C ASP A 85 5.81 11.56 -0.23
N LEU A 86 6.51 10.60 -0.85
CA LEU A 86 7.19 9.49 -0.18
C LEU A 86 8.13 9.95 0.96
N PRO A 87 8.96 11.02 0.81
CA PRO A 87 9.79 11.53 1.90
C PRO A 87 9.01 12.04 3.13
N LYS A 88 7.70 12.29 2.99
CA LYS A 88 6.84 12.82 4.06
C LYS A 88 6.19 11.71 4.89
N LEU A 89 6.17 10.46 4.41
CA LEU A 89 5.53 9.31 5.08
C LEU A 89 6.29 8.83 6.33
N GLY A 90 7.54 9.25 6.52
CA GLY A 90 8.41 8.72 7.57
C GLY A 90 9.01 7.36 7.19
N HIS A 91 9.60 6.67 8.15
CA HIS A 91 10.28 5.39 7.92
C HIS A 91 9.34 4.21 8.14
N GLY A 92 9.52 3.14 7.38
CA GLY A 92 8.63 1.99 7.39
C GLY A 92 8.48 1.32 6.04
N VAL A 93 7.73 0.22 6.04
CA VAL A 93 7.27 -0.46 4.82
C VAL A 93 5.80 -0.10 4.63
N PHE A 94 5.47 0.46 3.48
CA PHE A 94 4.16 0.98 3.15
C PHE A 94 3.59 0.20 1.97
N GLY A 95 2.65 -0.70 2.25
CA GLY A 95 1.74 -1.26 1.25
C GLY A 95 0.58 -0.30 0.96
N ALA A 96 -0.43 -0.78 0.25
CA ALA A 96 -1.60 0.03 -0.11
C ALA A 96 -2.31 0.62 1.12
N ALA A 97 -2.56 -0.22 2.14
CA ALA A 97 -3.32 0.17 3.32
C ALA A 97 -2.53 1.12 4.24
N GLU A 98 -1.25 0.84 4.46
CA GLU A 98 -0.36 1.67 5.27
C GLU A 98 -0.16 3.04 4.61
N LEU A 99 0.07 3.07 3.29
CA LEU A 99 0.22 4.31 2.52
C LEU A 99 -1.03 5.18 2.63
N VAL A 100 -2.22 4.61 2.43
CA VAL A 100 -3.49 5.33 2.55
C VAL A 100 -3.65 5.90 3.96
N THR A 101 -3.33 5.10 4.98
CA THR A 101 -3.42 5.52 6.38
C THR A 101 -2.50 6.70 6.65
N GLU A 102 -1.23 6.60 6.28
CA GLU A 102 -0.25 7.69 6.48
C GLU A 102 -0.61 8.94 5.68
N ALA A 103 -1.08 8.80 4.44
CA ALA A 103 -1.51 9.93 3.63
C ALA A 103 -2.65 10.72 4.30
N VAL A 104 -3.59 10.03 4.95
CA VAL A 104 -4.66 10.68 5.70
C VAL A 104 -4.15 11.26 7.02
N LEU A 105 -3.43 10.49 7.84
CA LEU A 105 -2.98 10.91 9.16
C LEU A 105 -2.01 12.10 9.11
N ARG A 106 -1.18 12.18 8.07
CA ARG A 106 -0.24 13.29 7.85
C ARG A 106 -0.85 14.46 7.08
N ASN A 107 -2.14 14.39 6.76
CA ASN A 107 -2.86 15.41 6.00
C ASN A 107 -2.19 15.74 4.66
N LEU A 108 -1.76 14.71 3.93
CA LEU A 108 -1.22 14.83 2.57
C LEU A 108 -2.37 15.02 1.58
N THR A 109 -3.04 16.17 1.66
CA THR A 109 -4.30 16.45 0.97
C THR A 109 -4.29 16.15 -0.53
N PRO A 110 -3.25 16.51 -1.31
CA PRO A 110 -3.19 16.17 -2.74
C PRO A 110 -3.17 14.66 -2.98
N LEU A 111 -2.27 13.93 -2.30
CA LEU A 111 -2.18 12.47 -2.42
C LEU A 111 -3.46 11.78 -1.95
N ARG A 112 -4.03 12.21 -0.83
CA ARG A 112 -5.32 11.71 -0.33
C ARG A 112 -6.42 11.85 -1.38
N GLY A 113 -6.51 13.01 -2.03
CA GLY A 113 -7.49 13.26 -3.10
C GLY A 113 -7.29 12.33 -4.30
N ILE A 114 -6.04 12.15 -4.74
CA ILE A 114 -5.68 11.26 -5.84
C ILE A 114 -6.01 9.80 -5.50
N LEU A 115 -5.60 9.30 -4.34
CA LEU A 115 -5.88 7.92 -3.90
C LEU A 115 -7.39 7.69 -3.76
N ARG A 116 -8.13 8.65 -3.21
CA ARG A 116 -9.59 8.56 -3.09
C ARG A 116 -10.25 8.47 -4.46
N GLY A 117 -9.88 9.34 -5.40
CA GLY A 117 -10.40 9.32 -6.78
C GLY A 117 -10.07 8.00 -7.48
N TYR A 118 -8.80 7.60 -7.42
CA TYR A 118 -8.31 6.35 -7.99
C TYR A 118 -9.13 5.14 -7.53
N TYR A 119 -9.31 4.95 -6.22
CA TYR A 119 -10.07 3.81 -5.73
C TYR A 119 -11.57 3.89 -6.06
N TYR A 120 -12.16 5.09 -6.12
CA TYR A 120 -13.55 5.24 -6.59
C TYR A 120 -13.70 4.83 -8.05
N ASP A 121 -12.78 5.25 -8.92
CA ASP A 121 -12.81 4.90 -10.34
C ASP A 121 -12.54 3.41 -10.56
N LEU A 122 -11.69 2.80 -9.74
CA LEU A 122 -11.28 1.41 -9.85
C LEU A 122 -12.38 0.40 -9.49
N VAL A 123 -13.12 0.64 -8.41
CA VAL A 123 -14.12 -0.33 -7.89
C VAL A 123 -15.56 0.18 -7.90
N GLY A 124 -15.76 1.47 -8.15
CA GLY A 124 -17.08 2.10 -8.13
C GLY A 124 -17.59 2.42 -6.72
N ALA A 125 -18.47 3.42 -6.65
CA ALA A 125 -19.04 3.91 -5.39
C ALA A 125 -19.80 2.84 -4.59
N GLU A 126 -20.54 1.96 -5.26
CA GLU A 126 -21.32 0.90 -4.59
C GLU A 126 -20.42 -0.12 -3.86
N THR A 127 -19.28 -0.49 -4.46
CA THR A 127 -18.31 -1.40 -3.83
C THR A 127 -17.64 -0.74 -2.64
N VAL A 128 -17.26 0.55 -2.77
CA VAL A 128 -16.73 1.35 -1.65
C VAL A 128 -17.73 1.44 -0.51
N ASP A 129 -19.00 1.72 -0.81
CA ASP A 129 -20.06 1.82 0.19
C ASP A 129 -20.32 0.47 0.88
N THR A 130 -20.22 -0.64 0.14
CA THR A 130 -20.30 -1.99 0.71
C THR A 130 -19.15 -2.25 1.69
N ALA A 131 -17.91 -1.91 1.31
CA ALA A 131 -16.72 -2.06 2.16
C ALA A 131 -16.83 -1.20 3.43
N VAL A 132 -17.23 0.06 3.30
CA VAL A 132 -17.45 0.96 4.45
C VAL A 132 -18.62 0.49 5.32
N GLY A 133 -19.70 0.01 4.73
CA GLY A 133 -20.85 -0.53 5.46
C GLY A 133 -20.49 -1.77 6.27
N PHE A 134 -19.62 -2.62 5.72
CA PHE A 134 -19.02 -3.75 6.43
C PHE A 134 -18.18 -3.30 7.63
N ILE A 135 -17.30 -2.31 7.46
CA ILE A 135 -16.48 -1.74 8.56
C ILE A 135 -17.38 -1.15 9.66
N LYS A 136 -18.41 -0.37 9.30
CA LYS A 136 -19.40 0.19 10.24
C LYS A 136 -20.26 -0.86 10.95
N ALA A 137 -20.25 -2.09 10.46
CA ALA A 137 -20.88 -3.24 11.10
C ALA A 137 -19.89 -4.07 11.95
N ASP A 138 -18.81 -3.44 12.40
CA ASP A 138 -17.73 -4.04 13.18
C ASP A 138 -17.11 -5.24 12.44
N GLN A 139 -16.94 -5.09 11.12
CA GLN A 139 -16.43 -6.13 10.22
C GLN A 139 -17.20 -7.46 10.33
N ASN A 140 -18.48 -7.40 10.70
CA ASN A 140 -19.33 -8.58 10.83
C ASN A 140 -20.21 -8.74 9.58
N ALA A 141 -19.89 -9.74 8.75
CA ALA A 141 -20.57 -9.96 7.47
C ALA A 141 -22.09 -10.17 7.62
N SER A 142 -22.54 -10.88 8.66
CA SER A 142 -23.97 -11.13 8.89
C SER A 142 -24.72 -9.85 9.28
N ARG A 143 -24.13 -9.02 10.15
CA ARG A 143 -24.71 -7.72 10.54
C ARG A 143 -24.69 -6.74 9.37
N ALA A 144 -23.60 -6.70 8.62
CA ALA A 144 -23.44 -5.87 7.44
C ALA A 144 -24.49 -6.21 6.36
N ALA A 145 -24.63 -7.49 6.03
CA ALA A 145 -25.58 -7.98 5.04
C ALA A 145 -27.03 -7.62 5.43
N ARG A 146 -27.41 -7.83 6.70
CA ARG A 146 -28.72 -7.43 7.22
C ARG A 146 -28.95 -5.92 7.13
N ARG A 147 -27.97 -5.10 7.53
CA ARG A 147 -28.07 -3.62 7.50
C ARG A 147 -28.15 -3.05 6.08
N MET A 148 -27.48 -3.70 5.13
CA MET A 148 -27.45 -3.26 3.73
C MET A 148 -28.50 -3.97 2.86
N PHE A 149 -29.41 -4.77 3.46
CA PHE A 149 -30.42 -5.54 2.75
C PHE A 149 -29.84 -6.43 1.63
N MET A 150 -28.63 -6.95 1.85
CA MET A 150 -27.92 -7.81 0.92
C MET A 150 -27.92 -9.26 1.41
N HIS A 151 -27.82 -10.20 0.48
CA HIS A 151 -27.44 -11.56 0.85
C HIS A 151 -25.97 -11.60 1.27
N ARG A 152 -25.64 -12.42 2.28
CA ARG A 152 -24.27 -12.52 2.84
C ARG A 152 -23.23 -12.90 1.77
N ASN A 153 -23.59 -13.81 0.86
CA ASN A 153 -22.67 -14.23 -0.21
C ASN A 153 -22.38 -13.09 -1.19
N THR A 154 -23.39 -12.29 -1.54
CA THR A 154 -23.20 -11.11 -2.40
C THR A 154 -22.30 -10.08 -1.73
N LEU A 155 -22.46 -9.86 -0.42
CA LEU A 155 -21.57 -9.01 0.35
C LEU A 155 -20.13 -9.52 0.31
N ASN A 156 -19.91 -10.79 0.62
CA ASN A 156 -18.56 -11.39 0.60
C ASN A 156 -17.92 -11.27 -0.79
N TYR A 157 -18.66 -11.58 -1.86
CA TYR A 157 -18.18 -11.43 -3.24
C TYR A 157 -17.72 -10.00 -3.54
N ARG A 158 -18.48 -8.98 -3.09
CA ARG A 158 -18.07 -7.58 -3.27
C ARG A 158 -16.83 -7.22 -2.46
N LEU A 159 -16.69 -7.74 -1.24
CA LEU A 159 -15.48 -7.55 -0.43
C LEU A 159 -14.26 -8.24 -1.06
N ASP A 160 -14.44 -9.43 -1.65
CA ASP A 160 -13.36 -10.14 -2.35
C ASP A 160 -12.95 -9.39 -3.62
N HIS A 161 -13.93 -8.89 -4.39
CA HIS A 161 -13.67 -8.02 -5.53
C HIS A 161 -12.94 -6.73 -5.13
N PHE A 162 -13.34 -6.12 -4.01
CA PHE A 162 -12.66 -4.94 -3.47
C PHE A 162 -11.20 -5.25 -3.13
N ALA A 163 -10.93 -6.32 -2.37
CA ALA A 163 -9.57 -6.70 -1.98
C ALA A 163 -8.70 -7.04 -3.20
N ALA A 164 -9.22 -7.84 -4.13
CA ALA A 164 -8.51 -8.24 -5.34
C ALA A 164 -8.17 -7.07 -6.26
N LYS A 165 -9.02 -6.05 -6.34
CA LYS A 165 -8.77 -4.86 -7.17
C LYS A 165 -7.84 -3.87 -6.50
N THR A 166 -8.06 -3.59 -5.21
CA THR A 166 -7.38 -2.49 -4.51
C THR A 166 -6.08 -2.89 -3.84
N GLY A 167 -5.86 -4.19 -3.63
CA GLY A 167 -4.81 -4.71 -2.75
C GLY A 167 -5.09 -4.48 -1.26
N ILE A 168 -6.30 -4.04 -0.89
CA ILE A 168 -6.67 -3.73 0.51
C ILE A 168 -7.78 -4.68 0.98
N ASP A 169 -7.46 -5.59 1.91
CA ASP A 169 -8.47 -6.41 2.56
C ASP A 169 -9.08 -5.72 3.79
N VAL A 170 -10.31 -5.26 3.65
CA VAL A 170 -11.08 -4.58 4.71
C VAL A 170 -11.52 -5.49 5.85
N ARG A 171 -11.21 -6.80 5.80
CA ARG A 171 -11.38 -7.73 6.93
C ARG A 171 -10.22 -7.66 7.92
N THR A 172 -9.05 -7.21 7.45
CA THR A 172 -7.92 -6.91 8.33
C THR A 172 -8.17 -5.58 9.06
N PHE A 173 -7.54 -5.41 10.22
CA PHE A 173 -7.60 -4.14 10.93
C PHE A 173 -7.01 -3.00 10.08
N THR A 174 -5.82 -3.20 9.51
CA THR A 174 -5.11 -2.18 8.72
C THR A 174 -5.91 -1.78 7.47
N GLY A 175 -6.43 -2.74 6.72
CA GLY A 175 -7.23 -2.44 5.53
C GLY A 175 -8.57 -1.76 5.88
N GLY A 176 -9.23 -2.22 6.95
CA GLY A 176 -10.45 -1.59 7.45
C GLY A 176 -10.24 -0.14 7.87
N LEU A 177 -9.17 0.13 8.63
CA LEU A 177 -8.77 1.46 9.07
C LEU A 177 -8.48 2.38 7.87
N ALA A 178 -7.64 1.93 6.94
CA ALA A 178 -7.27 2.68 5.75
C ALA A 178 -8.51 3.11 4.94
N CYS A 179 -9.40 2.17 4.63
CA CYS A 179 -10.62 2.45 3.88
C CYS A 179 -11.56 3.38 4.64
N PHE A 180 -11.71 3.21 5.96
CA PHE A 180 -12.56 4.09 6.76
C PHE A 180 -12.03 5.54 6.75
N LEU A 181 -10.73 5.72 6.99
CA LEU A 181 -10.08 7.03 7.00
C LEU A 181 -10.18 7.73 5.63
N LEU A 182 -9.94 7.00 4.53
CA LEU A 182 -9.94 7.60 3.21
C LEU A 182 -11.33 8.08 2.76
N PHE A 183 -12.35 7.27 3.02
CA PHE A 183 -13.69 7.49 2.47
C PHE A 183 -14.67 8.17 3.43
N ARG A 184 -14.41 8.17 4.74
CA ARG A 184 -15.36 8.66 5.76
C ARG A 184 -14.80 9.61 6.82
N ALA A 185 -13.49 9.64 7.09
CA ALA A 185 -12.87 10.69 7.91
C ALA A 185 -12.62 11.96 7.08
#